data_AF-A0A7G8EMS8-F1
#
_entry.id   AF-A0A7G8EMS8-F1
#
_cell.length_a   1.000
_cell.length_b   1.000
_cell.length_c   1.000
_cell.angle_alpha   90.00
_cell.angle_beta   90.00
_cell.angle_gamma   90.00
#
_symmetry.space_group_name_H-M   'P 1'
#
loop_
_entity.id
_entity.type
_entity.pdbx_description
1 polymer ?
#
loop_
_entity_poly.entity_id
_entity_poly.type
_entity_poly.pdbx_seq_one_letter_code
_entity_poly.pdbx_strand_id
1 'polypeptide(L)'
;MPLRSASEFPVSPEPEALQDTYQDCRAALVSANRSRGILKAQSDRRGVVISELQRELVELERDLADEARTKARLHALNARLGSVIRELEETGDAMVGLIEESERQSGFWLVEMFRRLIQQARRWRTVKAKAAAIQPGGYDQLGETP
;
A
#
# COMPACT_ATOMS: atom_id res chain seq x y z
N MET A 1 17.19 -13.58 -42.48
CA MET A 1 16.38 -13.42 -43.70
C MET A 1 15.00 -12.92 -43.32
N PRO A 2 14.44 -11.94 -44.05
CA PRO A 2 13.05 -11.54 -43.89
C PRO A 2 12.11 -12.73 -44.12
N LEU A 3 10.98 -12.76 -43.41
CA LEU A 3 9.94 -13.76 -43.64
C LEU A 3 9.32 -13.53 -45.02
N ARG A 4 9.34 -14.56 -45.87
CA ARG A 4 8.68 -14.53 -47.18
C ARG A 4 7.29 -15.13 -47.08
N SER A 5 6.31 -14.44 -47.65
CA SER A 5 4.94 -14.93 -47.77
C SER A 5 4.86 -16.05 -48.81
N ALA A 6 3.92 -16.98 -48.61
CA ALA A 6 3.59 -18.01 -49.60
C ALA A 6 3.18 -17.42 -50.96
N SER A 7 2.62 -16.20 -50.95
CA SER A 7 2.22 -15.46 -52.16
C SER A 7 3.40 -14.92 -52.99
N GLU A 8 4.62 -14.96 -52.46
CA GLU A 8 5.83 -14.51 -53.16
C GLU A 8 6.47 -15.61 -54.02
N PHE A 9 5.95 -16.83 -53.95
CA PHE A 9 6.43 -17.95 -54.75
C PHE A 9 5.54 -18.14 -55.98
N PRO A 10 6.12 -18.47 -57.15
CA PRO A 10 5.34 -18.71 -58.36
C PRO A 10 4.45 -19.94 -58.17
N VAL A 11 3.17 -19.82 -58.54
CA VAL A 11 2.20 -20.93 -58.49
C VAL A 11 2.58 -22.04 -59.47
N SER A 12 3.20 -21.68 -60.60
CA SER A 12 3.73 -22.62 -61.59
C SER A 12 5.15 -22.19 -62.01
N PRO A 13 6.20 -22.71 -61.35
CA PRO A 13 7.58 -22.46 -61.76
C PRO A 13 7.89 -23.17 -63.09
N GLU A 14 8.83 -22.63 -63.86
CA GLU A 14 9.36 -23.31 -65.04
C GLU A 14 10.08 -24.62 -64.65
N PRO A 15 10.09 -25.65 -65.52
CA PRO A 15 10.66 -26.96 -65.19
C PRO A 15 12.12 -26.90 -64.72
N GLU A 16 12.91 -25.99 -65.31
CA GLU A 16 14.33 -25.80 -65.01
C GLU A 16 14.55 -25.15 -63.63
N ALA A 17 13.62 -24.31 -63.17
CA ALA A 17 13.69 -23.59 -61.90
C ALA A 17 12.96 -24.31 -60.75
N LEU A 18 12.33 -25.46 -61.03
CA LEU A 18 11.41 -26.14 -60.11
C LEU A 18 12.12 -26.63 -58.84
N GLN A 19 13.34 -27.15 -58.98
CA GLN A 19 14.17 -27.61 -57.87
C GLN A 19 14.56 -26.46 -56.93
N ASP A 20 15.05 -25.36 -57.49
CA ASP A 20 15.47 -24.18 -56.72
C ASP A 20 14.28 -23.51 -56.03
N THR A 21 13.17 -23.35 -56.75
CA THR A 21 11.92 -22.81 -56.20
C THR A 21 11.44 -23.67 -55.02
N TYR A 22 11.52 -25.00 -55.12
CA TYR A 22 11.15 -25.89 -54.03
C TYR A 22 12.06 -25.74 -52.81
N GLN A 23 13.39 -25.64 -53.01
CA GLN A 23 14.33 -25.43 -51.91
C GLN A 23 14.08 -24.10 -51.20
N ASP A 24 13.80 -23.03 -51.96
CA ASP A 24 13.48 -21.72 -51.41
C ASP A 24 12.16 -21.74 -50.62
N CYS A 25 11.11 -22.37 -51.16
CA CYS A 25 9.84 -22.59 -50.45
C CYS A 25 10.07 -23.32 -49.13
N ARG A 26 10.85 -24.41 -49.15
CA ARG A 26 11.16 -25.20 -47.95
C ARG A 26 11.95 -24.37 -46.94
N ALA A 27 12.95 -23.61 -47.38
CA ALA A 27 13.74 -22.75 -46.52
C ALA A 27 12.87 -21.65 -45.85
N ALA A 28 11.98 -21.02 -46.61
CA ALA A 28 11.04 -20.04 -46.09
C ALA A 28 10.07 -20.65 -45.08
N LEU A 29 9.53 -21.84 -45.35
CA LEU A 29 8.61 -22.54 -44.44
C LEU A 29 9.29 -22.98 -43.14
N VAL A 30 10.54 -23.44 -43.21
CA VAL A 30 11.35 -23.76 -42.01
C VAL A 30 11.63 -22.50 -41.20
N SER A 31 11.99 -21.40 -41.87
CA SER A 31 12.23 -20.11 -41.21
C SER A 31 10.97 -19.59 -40.52
N ALA A 32 9.82 -19.62 -41.21
CA ALA A 32 8.54 -19.19 -40.65
C ALA A 32 8.11 -20.03 -39.44
N ASN A 33 8.26 -21.36 -39.50
CA ASN A 33 7.96 -22.22 -38.37
C ASN A 33 8.87 -21.94 -37.16
N ARG A 34 10.16 -21.70 -37.39
CA ARG A 34 11.09 -21.31 -36.31
C ARG A 34 10.66 -19.98 -35.68
N SER A 35 10.36 -18.96 -36.48
CA SER A 35 9.89 -17.67 -36.00
C SER A 35 8.58 -17.79 -35.21
N ARG A 36 7.63 -18.61 -35.68
CA ARG A 36 6.39 -18.90 -34.96
C ARG A 36 6.65 -19.50 -33.58
N GLY A 37 7.59 -20.45 -33.49
CA GLY A 37 7.99 -21.05 -32.22
C GLY A 37 8.53 -20.02 -31.22
N ILE A 38 9.39 -19.11 -31.69
CA ILE A 38 9.94 -18.02 -30.87
C ILE A 38 8.83 -17.07 -30.41
N LEU A 39 7.95 -16.66 -31.32
CA LEU A 39 6.83 -15.77 -31.00
C LEU A 39 5.87 -16.40 -30.00
N LYS A 40 5.55 -17.69 -30.16
CA LYS A 40 4.73 -18.43 -29.19
C LYS A 40 5.40 -18.45 -27.82
N ALA A 41 6.67 -18.80 -27.73
CA ALA A 41 7.41 -18.80 -26.47
C ALA A 41 7.47 -17.40 -25.82
N GLN A 42 7.62 -16.34 -26.60
CA GLN A 42 7.55 -14.96 -26.09
C GLN A 42 6.15 -14.60 -25.60
N SER A 43 5.11 -14.99 -26.34
CA SER A 43 3.71 -14.79 -25.94
C SER A 43 3.41 -15.51 -24.63
N ASP A 44 3.85 -16.76 -24.48
CA ASP A 44 3.63 -17.56 -23.28
C ASP A 44 4.33 -16.90 -22.07
N ARG A 45 5.57 -16.44 -22.23
CA ARG A 45 6.29 -15.69 -21.18
C ARG A 45 5.58 -14.39 -20.79
N ARG A 46 5.09 -13.63 -21.78
CA ARG A 46 4.30 -12.41 -21.51
C ARG A 46 3.01 -12.75 -20.78
N GLY A 47 2.35 -13.85 -21.13
CA GLY A 47 1.16 -14.33 -20.44
C GLY A 47 1.40 -14.59 -18.95
N VAL A 48 2.53 -15.24 -18.62
CA VAL A 48 2.93 -15.45 -17.21
C VAL A 48 3.11 -14.12 -16.48
N VAL A 49 3.91 -13.20 -17.04
CA VAL A 49 4.13 -11.87 -16.43
C VAL A 49 2.83 -11.10 -16.24
N ILE A 50 1.92 -11.14 -17.21
CA ILE A 50 0.61 -10.48 -17.09
C ILE A 50 -0.18 -11.09 -15.93
N SER A 51 -0.18 -12.42 -15.78
CA SER A 51 -0.90 -13.07 -14.68
C SER A 51 -0.30 -12.75 -13.30
N GLU A 52 1.02 -12.62 -13.22
CA GLU A 52 1.72 -12.19 -12.00
C GLU A 52 1.35 -10.74 -11.64
N LEU A 53 1.43 -9.81 -12.60
CA LEU A 53 1.04 -8.41 -12.40
C LEU A 53 -0.44 -8.26 -12.01
N GLN A 54 -1.33 -9.06 -12.60
CA GLN A 54 -2.74 -9.07 -12.21
C GLN A 54 -2.94 -9.51 -10.77
N ARG A 55 -2.17 -10.49 -10.31
CA ARG A 55 -2.20 -10.93 -8.91
C ARG A 55 -1.69 -9.84 -7.98
N GLU A 56 -0.56 -9.22 -8.31
CA GLU A 56 0.02 -8.12 -7.52
C GLU A 56 -0.96 -6.93 -7.41
N LEU A 57 -1.66 -6.59 -8.50
CA LEU A 57 -2.70 -5.55 -8.47
C LEU A 57 -3.84 -5.89 -7.50
N VAL A 58 -4.31 -7.14 -7.49
CA VAL A 58 -5.35 -7.57 -6.55
C VAL A 58 -4.88 -7.52 -5.09
N GLU A 59 -3.61 -7.83 -4.85
CA GLU A 59 -3.01 -7.70 -3.51
C GLU A 59 -2.92 -6.23 -3.09
N LEU A 60 -2.43 -5.34 -3.97
CA LEU A 60 -2.38 -3.90 -3.74
C LEU A 60 -3.77 -3.26 -3.51
N GLU A 61 -4.79 -3.70 -4.24
CA GLU A 61 -6.16 -3.23 -4.04
C GLU A 61 -6.70 -3.59 -2.65
N ARG A 62 -6.34 -4.78 -2.14
CA ARG A 62 -6.70 -5.19 -0.77
C ARG A 62 -5.99 -4.35 0.27
N ASP A 63 -4.69 -4.13 0.10
CA ASP A 63 -3.89 -3.31 1.01
C ASP A 63 -4.43 -1.87 1.06
N LEU A 64 -4.78 -1.30 -0.08
CA LEU A 64 -5.40 0.03 -0.16
C LEU A 64 -6.75 0.08 0.57
N ALA A 65 -7.55 -0.97 0.47
CA ALA A 65 -8.83 -1.06 1.19
C ALA A 65 -8.64 -1.20 2.72
N ASP A 66 -7.58 -1.86 3.16
CA ASP A 66 -7.18 -1.90 4.58
C ASP A 66 -6.68 -0.53 5.05
N GLU A 67 -5.85 0.16 4.27
CA GLU A 67 -5.36 1.50 4.58
C GLU A 67 -6.50 2.53 4.65
N ALA A 68 -7.48 2.46 3.75
CA ALA A 68 -8.66 3.31 3.81
C ALA A 68 -9.45 3.10 5.11
N ARG A 69 -9.57 1.85 5.58
CA ARG A 69 -10.23 1.51 6.84
C ARG A 69 -9.46 2.02 8.06
N THR A 70 -8.13 1.87 8.08
CA THR A 70 -7.30 2.39 9.18
C THR A 70 -7.34 3.92 9.22
N LYS A 71 -7.29 4.59 8.06
CA LYS A 71 -7.44 6.04 7.95
C LYS A 71 -8.80 6.52 8.47
N ALA A 72 -9.89 5.86 8.10
CA ALA A 72 -11.22 6.18 8.63
C ALA A 72 -11.27 6.04 10.17
N ARG A 73 -10.65 4.99 10.72
CA ARG A 73 -10.56 4.78 12.17
C ARG A 73 -9.74 5.89 12.86
N LEU A 74 -8.64 6.33 12.25
CA LEU A 74 -7.83 7.44 12.76
C LEU A 74 -8.60 8.76 12.75
N HIS A 75 -9.35 9.05 11.68
CA HIS A 75 -10.21 10.24 11.64
C HIS A 75 -11.28 10.22 12.74
N ALA A 76 -11.91 9.06 12.99
CA ALA A 76 -12.85 8.91 14.09
C ALA A 76 -12.19 9.11 15.47
N LEU A 77 -10.97 8.61 15.66
CA LEU A 77 -10.20 8.83 16.89
C LEU A 77 -9.86 10.31 17.08
N ASN A 78 -9.42 11.00 16.02
CA ASN A 78 -9.13 12.44 16.05
C ASN A 78 -10.36 13.27 16.39
N ALA A 79 -11.54 12.92 15.86
CA ALA A 79 -12.78 13.58 16.22
C ALA A 79 -13.10 13.43 17.73
N ARG A 80 -12.89 12.23 18.29
CA ARG A 80 -13.05 11.99 19.74
C ARG A 80 -12.01 12.73 20.58
N LEU A 81 -10.76 12.82 20.12
CA LEU A 81 -9.75 13.64 20.81
C LEU A 81 -10.15 15.11 20.81
N GLY A 82 -10.70 15.61 19.70
CA GLY A 82 -11.26 16.96 19.63
C GLY A 82 -12.38 17.20 20.64
N SER A 83 -13.28 16.25 20.85
CA SER A 83 -14.33 16.39 21.87
C SER A 83 -13.76 16.38 23.29
N VAL A 84 -12.81 15.49 23.59
CA VAL A 84 -12.15 15.45 24.90
C VAL A 84 -11.38 16.75 25.18
N ILE A 85 -10.74 17.35 24.17
CA ILE A 85 -10.06 18.64 24.33
C ILE A 85 -11.07 19.74 24.65
N ARG A 86 -12.20 19.80 23.96
CA ARG A 86 -13.26 20.78 24.27
C ARG A 86 -13.82 20.60 25.67
N GLU A 87 -14.10 19.37 26.08
CA GLU A 87 -14.55 19.07 27.45
C GLU A 87 -13.51 19.53 28.49
N LEU A 88 -12.22 19.35 28.20
CA LEU A 88 -11.12 19.85 29.04
C LEU A 88 -11.04 21.38 29.06
N GLU A 89 -11.27 22.05 27.93
CA GLU A 89 -11.32 23.51 27.83
C GLU A 89 -12.51 24.05 28.63
N GLU A 90 -13.72 23.51 28.45
CA GLU A 90 -14.92 23.88 29.20
C GLU A 90 -14.75 23.64 30.70
N THR A 91 -14.15 22.51 31.09
CA THR A 91 -13.83 22.24 32.49
C THR A 91 -12.80 23.24 33.02
N GLY A 92 -11.80 23.59 32.20
CA GLY A 92 -10.80 24.63 32.49
C GLY A 92 -11.44 25.99 32.76
N ASP A 93 -12.31 26.45 31.88
CA ASP A 93 -13.02 27.71 31.98
C ASP A 93 -13.94 27.74 33.21
N ALA A 94 -14.67 26.64 33.47
CA ALA A 94 -15.48 26.51 34.69
C ALA A 94 -14.63 26.58 35.96
N MET A 95 -13.43 25.99 35.95
CA MET A 95 -12.49 26.10 37.07
C MET A 95 -11.97 27.52 37.25
N VAL A 96 -11.66 28.25 36.17
CA VAL A 96 -11.27 29.66 36.24
C VAL A 96 -12.40 30.51 36.85
N GLY A 97 -13.65 30.30 36.44
CA GLY A 97 -14.80 30.98 37.03
C GLY A 97 -14.98 30.69 38.52
N LEU A 98 -14.81 29.42 38.94
CA LEU A 98 -14.83 29.04 40.36
C LEU A 98 -13.65 29.62 41.15
N ILE A 99 -12.49 29.79 40.50
CA ILE A 99 -11.32 30.42 41.09
C ILE A 99 -11.59 31.91 41.35
N GLU A 100 -12.10 32.64 40.36
CA GLU A 100 -12.44 34.06 40.51
C GLU A 100 -13.49 34.26 41.61
N GLU A 101 -14.49 33.38 41.69
CA GLU A 101 -15.51 33.42 42.74
C GLU A 101 -14.98 32.99 44.12
N SER A 102 -14.03 32.03 44.16
CA SER A 102 -13.38 31.59 45.39
C SER A 102 -12.32 32.56 45.90
N GLU A 103 -11.62 33.31 45.04
CA GLU A 103 -10.73 34.40 45.47
C GLU A 103 -11.53 35.53 46.10
N ARG A 104 -12.77 35.76 45.66
CA ARG A 104 -13.72 36.64 46.36
C ARG A 104 -14.13 36.09 47.73
N GLN A 105 -14.12 34.77 47.94
CA GLN A 105 -14.67 34.15 49.16
C GLN A 105 -13.63 33.64 50.18
N SER A 106 -12.53 32.99 49.79
CA SER A 106 -11.34 32.69 50.62
C SER A 106 -10.25 31.95 49.81
N GLY A 107 -9.05 32.53 49.66
CA GLY A 107 -7.98 32.04 48.76
C GLY A 107 -7.28 30.71 49.11
N PHE A 108 -7.65 30.00 50.17
CA PHE A 108 -6.96 28.78 50.62
C PHE A 108 -7.36 27.51 49.84
N TRP A 109 -8.61 27.42 49.37
CA TRP A 109 -9.13 26.22 48.70
C TRP A 109 -8.55 26.02 47.28
N LEU A 110 -8.13 27.12 46.64
CA LEU A 110 -7.55 27.16 45.31
C LEU A 110 -6.30 26.29 45.13
N VAL A 111 -5.40 26.38 46.11
CA VAL A 111 -4.09 25.71 46.09
C VAL A 111 -4.26 24.19 46.14
N GLU A 112 -5.26 23.71 46.87
CA GLU A 112 -5.50 22.28 47.04
C GLU A 112 -6.16 21.66 45.79
N MET A 113 -6.97 22.43 45.06
CA MET A 113 -7.57 21.98 43.80
C MET A 113 -6.56 21.88 42.65
N PHE A 114 -5.67 22.87 42.50
CA PHE A 114 -4.57 22.79 41.52
C PHE A 114 -3.65 21.59 41.77
N ARG A 115 -3.39 21.29 43.04
CA ARG A 115 -2.60 20.12 43.44
C ARG A 115 -3.22 18.81 42.96
N ARG A 116 -4.55 18.67 43.02
CA ARG A 116 -5.27 17.48 42.54
C ARG A 116 -5.26 17.36 41.01
N LEU A 117 -5.40 18.47 40.27
CA LEU A 117 -5.33 18.46 38.80
C LEU A 117 -3.95 18.04 38.28
N ILE A 118 -2.88 18.54 38.88
CA ILE A 118 -1.51 18.15 38.51
C ILE A 118 -1.29 16.65 38.73
N GLN A 119 -1.89 16.06 39.78
CA GLN A 119 -1.84 14.62 40.00
C GLN A 119 -2.60 13.82 38.92
N GLN A 120 -3.76 14.31 38.47
CA GLN A 120 -4.49 13.66 37.39
C GLN A 120 -3.76 13.77 36.03
N ALA A 121 -3.19 14.93 35.72
CA ALA A 121 -2.38 15.12 34.51
C ALA A 121 -1.13 14.21 34.50
N ARG A 122 -0.50 13.98 35.66
CA ARG A 122 0.61 13.02 35.80
C ARG A 122 0.17 11.58 35.55
N ARG A 123 -1.01 11.17 36.05
CA ARG A 123 -1.60 9.85 35.77
C ARG A 123 -1.92 9.68 34.28
N TRP A 124 -2.38 10.73 33.61
CA TRP A 124 -2.63 10.70 32.18
C TRP A 124 -1.34 10.54 31.35
N ARG A 125 -0.24 11.21 31.74
CA ARG A 125 1.06 11.01 31.07
C ARG A 125 1.60 9.59 31.23
N THR A 126 1.41 8.96 32.39
CA THR A 126 1.87 7.57 32.58
C THR A 126 1.04 6.57 31.77
N VAL A 127 -0.27 6.80 31.63
CA VAL A 127 -1.13 5.99 30.74
C VAL A 127 -0.75 6.19 29.28
N LYS A 128 -0.49 7.43 28.84
CA LYS A 128 -0.04 7.73 27.46
C LYS A 128 1.32 7.10 27.15
N ALA A 129 2.26 7.13 28.09
CA ALA A 129 3.56 6.47 27.95
C ALA A 129 3.42 4.93 27.84
N LYS A 130 2.53 4.32 28.63
CA LYS A 130 2.22 2.88 28.53
C LYS A 130 1.55 2.52 27.20
N ALA A 131 0.63 3.35 26.71
CA ALA A 131 0.00 3.14 25.40
C ALA A 131 0.99 3.31 24.24
N ALA A 132 1.93 4.25 24.33
CA ALA A 132 3.01 4.43 23.35
C ALA A 132 4.02 3.27 23.35
N ALA A 133 4.27 2.63 24.50
CA ALA A 133 5.09 1.42 24.60
C ALA A 133 4.41 0.19 23.95
N ILE A 134 3.11 0.24 23.68
CA ILE A 134 2.33 -0.87 23.13
C ILE A 134 2.24 -0.81 21.59
N GLN A 135 2.68 0.28 20.90
CA GLN A 135 2.65 0.37 19.42
C GLN A 135 3.69 1.37 18.84
N PRO A 136 4.54 1.00 17.85
CA PRO A 136 4.99 -0.32 17.41
C PRO A 136 6.53 -0.48 17.32
N GLY A 137 6.98 -1.70 17.58
CA GLY A 137 8.32 -2.24 17.29
C GLY A 137 8.22 -3.74 17.11
N GLY A 138 7.44 -4.18 16.13
CA GLY A 138 7.58 -5.49 15.51
C GLY A 138 8.29 -5.28 14.17
N TYR A 139 9.22 -6.18 13.85
CA TYR A 139 10.09 -6.21 12.65
C TYR A 139 11.40 -5.42 12.73
N ASP A 140 12.36 -5.94 13.50
CA ASP A 140 13.71 -6.09 12.94
C ASP A 140 14.42 -7.31 13.58
N GLN A 141 14.92 -8.19 12.71
CA GLN A 141 15.86 -9.31 12.95
C GLN A 141 15.34 -10.58 13.68
N LEU A 142 14.57 -11.38 12.95
CA LEU A 142 14.83 -12.82 12.89
C LEU A 142 15.99 -13.02 11.90
N GLY A 143 17.22 -13.06 12.40
CA GLY A 143 18.40 -13.37 11.62
C GLY A 143 19.60 -13.54 12.54
N GLU A 144 20.27 -14.69 12.41
CA GLU A 144 21.47 -15.14 13.13
C GLU A 144 21.18 -15.75 14.51
N THR A 145 21.19 -17.07 14.66
CA THR A 145 22.43 -17.88 14.66
C THR A 145 22.12 -19.40 14.67
N PRO A 146 23.14 -20.28 14.44
CA PRO A 146 22.98 -21.65 13.90
C PRO A 146 22.47 -22.72 14.86
#